data_AF-A0A0A9E3F9-F1
#
_entry.id   AF-A0A0A9E3F9-F1
#
_cell.length_a   1.000
_cell.length_b   1.000
_cell.length_c   1.000
_cell.angle_alpha   90.00
_cell.angle_beta   90.00
_cell.angle_gamma   90.00
#
_symmetry.space_group_name_H-M   'P 1'
#
loop_
_entity.id
_entity.type
_entity.pdbx_description
1 polymer ?
#
loop_
_entity_poly.entity_id
_entity_poly.type
_entity_poly.pdbx_seq_one_letter_code
_entity_poly.pdbx_strand_id
1 'polypeptide(L)'
;MVLSLRRKMTAVFPVSDNSASVVDCLLNEARKLGVSLQAGKAVSSASVTEHGKFVLKVEKRTVDFVDYINANYVLVATGSSQQGYSIAAHLGHSIIAPVPSLFTFKIADKRLADLSGVTFPVVKARLKLDGVQKSIPELTQIGPMLVTH
;
A
#
# COMPACT_ATOMS: atom_id res chain seq x y z
N MET A 1 -6.28 23.83 -11.08
CA MET A 1 -6.84 22.58 -11.61
C MET A 1 -7.81 22.06 -10.58
N VAL A 2 -9.07 21.86 -10.95
CA VAL A 2 -10.10 21.35 -10.05
C VAL A 2 -10.28 19.86 -10.35
N LEU A 3 -9.99 19.00 -9.38
CA LEU A 3 -10.27 17.56 -9.52
C LEU A 3 -11.77 17.35 -9.37
N SER A 4 -12.42 16.91 -10.44
CA SER A 4 -13.84 16.57 -10.41
C SER A 4 -14.01 15.08 -10.08
N LEU A 5 -14.82 14.80 -9.07
CA LEU A 5 -15.09 13.44 -8.58
C LEU A 5 -16.56 13.08 -8.79
N ARG A 6 -16.82 11.80 -9.07
CA ARG A 6 -18.16 11.23 -9.12
C ARG A 6 -18.25 10.00 -8.23
N ARG A 7 -19.45 9.74 -7.72
CA ARG A 7 -19.73 8.55 -6.92
C ARG A 7 -20.30 7.44 -7.80
N LYS A 8 -19.79 6.22 -7.66
CA LYS A 8 -20.31 5.01 -8.30
C LYS A 8 -20.60 3.99 -7.20
N MET A 9 -21.88 3.83 -6.88
CA MET A 9 -22.35 3.08 -5.70
C MET A 9 -21.70 3.59 -4.40
N THR A 10 -20.82 2.79 -3.78
CA THR A 10 -20.13 3.11 -2.52
C THR A 10 -18.75 3.74 -2.73
N ALA A 11 -18.18 3.66 -3.94
CA ALA A 11 -16.85 4.16 -4.23
C ALA A 11 -16.87 5.49 -4.99
N VAL A 12 -15.80 6.27 -4.82
CA VAL A 12 -15.61 7.58 -5.47
C VAL A 12 -14.49 7.45 -6.50
N PHE A 13 -14.74 7.97 -7.70
CA PHE A 13 -13.83 7.89 -8.84
C PHE A 13 -13.63 9.27 -9.48
N PRO A 14 -12.48 9.52 -10.11
CA PRO A 14 -12.31 10.72 -10.92
C PRO A 14 -13.30 10.71 -12.08
N VAL A 15 -13.89 11.86 -12.41
CA VAL A 15 -14.80 11.98 -13.55
C VAL A 15 -14.10 11.60 -14.87
N SER A 16 -12.78 11.81 -14.96
CA SER A 16 -11.94 11.43 -16.09
C SER A 16 -11.73 9.93 -16.27
N ASP A 17 -12.12 9.09 -15.30
CA ASP A 17 -11.78 7.67 -15.24
C ASP A 17 -10.27 7.37 -15.34
N ASN A 18 -9.42 8.36 -15.05
CA ASN A 18 -7.97 8.22 -15.09
C ASN A 18 -7.36 8.57 -13.72
N SER A 19 -6.62 7.63 -13.14
CA SER A 19 -5.92 7.81 -11.87
C SER A 19 -4.87 8.93 -11.95
N ALA A 20 -4.29 9.18 -13.12
CA ALA A 20 -3.34 10.27 -13.34
C ALA A 20 -3.93 11.64 -12.97
N SER A 21 -5.24 11.86 -13.17
CA SER A 21 -5.89 13.12 -12.80
C SER A 21 -5.82 13.41 -11.30
N VAL A 22 -5.87 12.38 -10.45
CA VAL A 22 -5.71 12.52 -8.99
C VAL A 22 -4.25 12.81 -8.65
N VAL A 23 -3.31 12.08 -9.26
CA VAL A 23 -1.87 12.24 -9.07
C VAL A 23 -1.44 13.66 -9.44
N ASP A 24 -1.81 14.12 -10.63
CA ASP A 24 -1.48 15.45 -11.13
C ASP A 24 -2.08 16.54 -10.25
N CYS A 25 -3.29 16.34 -9.72
CA CYS A 25 -3.91 17.29 -8.80
C CYS A 25 -3.05 17.50 -7.55
N LEU A 26 -2.64 16.40 -6.90
CA LEU A 26 -1.83 16.46 -5.69
C LEU A 26 -0.44 17.03 -5.97
N LEU A 27 0.22 16.59 -7.04
CA LEU A 27 1.56 17.06 -7.40
C LEU A 27 1.57 18.53 -7.83
N ASN A 28 0.56 18.99 -8.56
CA ASN A 28 0.42 20.40 -8.93
C ASN A 28 0.23 21.27 -7.69
N GLU A 29 -0.59 20.83 -6.74
CA GLU A 29 -0.84 21.61 -5.52
C GLU A 29 0.40 21.66 -4.62
N ALA A 30 1.11 20.54 -4.45
CA ALA A 30 2.39 20.50 -3.76
C ALA A 30 3.40 21.49 -4.37
N ARG A 31 3.52 21.53 -5.71
CA ARG A 31 4.39 22.48 -6.41
C ARG A 31 4.00 23.93 -6.17
N LYS A 32 2.71 24.27 -6.25
CA LYS A 32 2.23 25.65 -6.02
C LYS A 32 2.51 26.13 -4.60
N LEU A 33 2.40 25.23 -3.61
CA LEU A 33 2.71 25.52 -2.21
C LEU A 33 4.22 25.51 -1.92
N GLY A 34 5.08 25.30 -2.92
CA GLY A 34 6.53 25.31 -2.75
C GLY A 34 7.10 24.07 -2.08
N VAL A 35 6.38 22.95 -2.06
CA VAL A 35 6.87 21.68 -1.51
C VAL A 35 8.00 21.15 -2.41
N SER A 36 9.19 20.94 -1.83
CA SER A 36 10.32 20.32 -2.52
C SER A 36 10.11 18.81 -2.68
N LEU A 37 9.89 18.36 -3.91
CA LEU A 37 9.75 16.94 -4.25
C LEU A 37 11.05 16.40 -4.89
N GLN A 38 11.61 15.35 -4.31
CA GLN A 38 12.84 14.73 -4.80
C GLN A 38 12.61 13.25 -5.14
N ALA A 39 12.34 12.97 -6.41
CA ALA A 39 12.18 11.60 -6.90
C ALA A 39 13.53 10.92 -7.19
N GLY A 40 13.52 9.59 -7.29
CA GLY A 40 14.73 8.80 -7.57
C GLY A 40 15.75 8.76 -6.43
N LYS A 41 15.36 9.25 -5.25
CA LYS A 41 16.16 9.24 -4.02
C LYS A 41 15.54 8.27 -3.02
N ALA A 42 16.31 7.27 -2.59
CA ALA A 42 15.90 6.30 -1.57
C ALA A 42 16.45 6.74 -0.21
N VAL A 43 15.62 6.67 0.83
CA VAL A 43 16.07 6.92 2.21
C VAL A 43 16.56 5.59 2.78
N SER A 44 17.87 5.42 2.93
CA SER A 44 18.46 4.15 3.38
C SER A 44 18.47 3.96 4.89
N SER A 45 18.52 5.05 5.66
CA SER A 45 18.40 5.03 7.12
C SER A 45 17.91 6.35 7.69
N ALA A 46 17.46 6.32 8.95
CA ALA A 46 17.15 7.48 9.75
C ALA A 46 17.74 7.30 11.16
N SER A 47 18.29 8.36 11.73
CA SER A 47 18.76 8.40 13.12
C SER A 47 18.36 9.71 13.79
N VAL A 48 18.48 9.75 15.12
CA VAL A 48 18.26 10.95 15.92
C VAL A 48 19.59 11.42 16.49
N THR A 49 19.89 12.70 16.30
CA THR A 49 21.08 13.37 16.86
C THR A 49 20.92 13.61 18.36
N GLU A 50 22.02 13.94 19.04
CA GLU A 50 22.01 14.31 20.47
C GLU A 50 21.09 15.52 20.77
N HIS A 51 20.89 16.39 19.78
CA HIS A 51 20.00 17.56 19.88
C HIS A 51 18.54 17.26 19.49
N GLY A 52 18.17 15.98 19.33
CA GLY A 52 16.80 15.56 19.05
C GLY A 52 16.34 15.76 17.60
N LYS A 53 17.22 16.18 16.67
CA LYS A 53 16.89 16.28 15.24
C LYS A 53 17.08 14.94 14.54
N PHE A 54 16.25 14.68 13.53
CA PHE A 54 16.41 13.55 12.64
C PHE A 54 17.46 13.81 11.56
N VAL A 55 18.24 12.79 11.24
CA VAL A 55 19.16 12.75 10.11
C VAL A 55 18.77 11.58 9.23
N LEU A 56 18.45 11.87 7.98
CA LEU A 56 18.09 10.88 6.97
C LEU A 56 19.26 10.67 6.01
N LYS A 57 19.71 9.42 5.86
CA LYS A 57 20.67 9.06 4.82
C LYS A 57 19.91 8.80 3.53
N VAL A 58 20.32 9.47 2.46
CA VAL A 58 19.64 9.43 1.16
C VAL A 58 20.61 9.02 0.08
N GLU A 59 20.19 8.08 -0.76
CA GLU A 59 21.00 7.48 -1.81
C GLU A 59 20.28 7.54 -3.16
N LYS A 60 21.05 7.63 -4.26
CA LYS A 60 20.51 7.43 -5.61
C LYS A 60 20.94 6.07 -6.12
N ARG A 61 20.00 5.29 -6.66
CA ARG A 61 20.30 3.92 -7.15
C ARG A 61 21.20 3.88 -8.38
N THR A 62 21.27 4.97 -9.14
CA THR A 62 21.90 5.00 -10.47
C THR A 62 23.33 5.52 -10.46
N VAL A 63 23.79 6.10 -9.35
CA VAL A 63 25.12 6.71 -9.20
C VAL A 63 25.54 6.60 -7.74
N ASP A 64 26.83 6.41 -7.46
CA ASP A 64 27.38 6.45 -6.11
C ASP A 64 27.23 7.85 -5.50
N PHE A 65 26.05 8.11 -4.95
CA PHE A 65 25.64 9.36 -4.34
C PHE A 65 25.04 9.09 -2.98
N VAL A 66 25.59 9.74 -1.95
CA VAL A 66 25.10 9.72 -0.59
C VAL A 66 24.93 11.16 -0.12
N ASP A 67 23.79 11.45 0.49
CA ASP A 67 23.41 12.75 1.02
C ASP A 67 22.74 12.59 2.39
N TYR A 68 22.74 13.65 3.18
CA TYR A 68 22.18 13.65 4.52
C TYR A 68 21.22 14.83 4.71
N ILE A 69 19.98 14.52 5.06
CA ILE A 69 18.93 15.52 5.27
C ILE A 69 18.61 15.63 6.75
N ASN A 70 18.73 16.84 7.30
CA ASN A 70 18.32 17.15 8.67
C ASN A 70 16.84 17.55 8.70
N ALA A 71 16.09 17.03 9.66
CA ALA A 71 14.68 17.37 9.85
C ALA A 71 14.29 17.43 11.33
N ASN A 72 13.35 18.31 11.68
CA ASN A 72 12.77 18.35 13.03
C ASN A 72 11.68 17.27 13.21
N TYR A 73 11.02 16.88 12.12
CA TYR A 73 9.94 15.91 12.10
C TYR A 73 10.07 14.99 10.89
N VAL A 74 9.68 13.73 11.03
CA VAL A 74 9.67 12.74 9.95
C VAL A 74 8.31 12.07 9.91
N LEU A 75 7.68 12.06 8.73
CA LEU A 75 6.48 11.28 8.42
C LEU A 75 6.86 10.12 7.51
N VAL A 76 6.62 8.89 7.95
CA VAL A 76 6.92 7.68 7.17
C VAL A 76 5.65 7.25 6.41
N ALA A 77 5.68 7.40 5.08
CA ALA A 77 4.57 7.04 4.19
C ALA A 77 5.03 6.13 3.04
N THR A 78 5.82 5.10 3.37
CA THR A 78 6.55 4.24 2.42
C THR A 78 5.74 3.06 1.85
N GLY A 79 4.44 2.99 2.14
CA GLY A 79 3.61 1.84 1.80
C GLY A 79 4.16 0.54 2.40
N SER A 80 4.08 -0.57 1.66
CA SER A 80 4.54 -1.90 2.09
C SER A 80 6.05 -2.14 1.94
N SER A 81 6.86 -1.08 1.77
CA SER A 81 8.31 -1.21 1.60
C SER A 81 8.99 -1.67 2.89
N GLN A 82 9.77 -2.74 2.81
CA GLN A 82 10.55 -3.28 3.95
C GLN A 82 11.49 -2.23 4.55
N GLN A 83 12.04 -1.34 3.73
CA GLN A 83 12.92 -0.26 4.16
C GLN A 83 12.23 0.68 5.17
N GLY A 84 10.93 0.96 4.98
CA GLY A 84 10.16 1.77 5.91
C GLY A 84 9.98 1.09 7.26
N TYR A 85 9.70 -0.22 7.28
CA TYR A 85 9.63 -0.99 8.51
C TYR A 85 10.98 -1.03 9.24
N SER A 86 12.07 -1.23 8.50
CA SER A 86 13.41 -1.17 9.07
C SER A 86 13.69 0.21 9.68
N ILE A 87 13.37 1.31 9.00
CA ILE A 87 13.54 2.66 9.54
C ILE A 87 12.73 2.85 10.84
N ALA A 88 11.45 2.47 10.84
CA ALA A 88 10.61 2.58 12.02
C ALA A 88 11.16 1.75 13.20
N ALA A 89 11.65 0.53 12.93
CA ALA A 89 12.28 -0.30 13.94
C ALA A 89 13.56 0.32 14.53
N HIS A 90 14.43 0.90 13.69
CA HIS A 90 15.64 1.59 14.15
C HIS A 90 15.33 2.84 14.98
N LEU A 91 14.18 3.48 14.74
CA LEU A 91 13.68 4.59 15.55
C LEU A 91 12.96 4.13 16.84
N GLY A 92 12.94 2.83 17.12
CA GLY A 92 12.43 2.26 18.37
C GLY A 92 10.99 1.73 18.32
N HIS A 93 10.35 1.69 17.15
CA HIS A 93 9.01 1.12 17.02
C HIS A 93 9.04 -0.42 16.91
N SER A 94 8.05 -1.08 17.51
CA SER A 94 7.82 -2.51 17.27
C SER A 94 7.05 -2.72 15.96
N ILE A 95 7.50 -3.66 15.14
CA ILE A 95 6.84 -4.03 13.88
C ILE A 95 6.09 -5.34 14.07
N ILE A 96 4.79 -5.32 13.85
CA ILE A 96 4.00 -6.55 13.70
C ILE A 96 4.27 -7.10 12.31
N ALA A 97 4.66 -8.36 12.22
CA ALA A 97 4.97 -8.99 10.94
C ALA A 97 3.78 -8.86 9.97
N PRO A 98 3.97 -8.28 8.77
CA PRO A 98 2.88 -8.11 7.82
C PRO A 98 2.42 -9.48 7.32
N VAL A 99 1.10 -9.66 7.23
CA VAL A 99 0.48 -10.84 6.64
C VAL A 99 -0.37 -10.44 5.44
N PRO A 100 -0.50 -11.28 4.40
CA PRO A 100 -1.40 -11.02 3.28
C PRO A 100 -2.86 -10.91 3.75
N SER A 101 -3.60 -9.91 3.28
CA SER A 101 -5.00 -9.69 3.68
C SER A 101 -5.99 -9.64 2.50
N LEU A 102 -5.55 -9.23 1.31
CA LEU A 102 -6.36 -9.16 0.09
C LEU A 102 -5.65 -9.90 -1.05
N PHE A 103 -5.79 -11.22 -1.08
CA PHE A 103 -5.19 -12.09 -2.08
C PHE A 103 -6.24 -13.01 -2.71
N THR A 104 -5.91 -13.56 -3.88
CA THR A 104 -6.73 -14.57 -4.55
C THR A 104 -6.39 -15.96 -4.01
N PHE A 105 -7.41 -16.81 -3.84
CA PHE A 105 -7.17 -18.20 -3.47
C PHE A 105 -6.71 -19.01 -4.69
N LYS A 106 -5.51 -19.58 -4.59
CA LYS A 106 -5.01 -20.53 -5.58
C LYS A 106 -5.55 -21.93 -5.27
N ILE A 107 -6.42 -22.46 -6.12
CA ILE A 107 -7.07 -23.76 -5.95
C ILE A 107 -6.68 -24.67 -7.11
N ALA A 108 -6.07 -25.81 -6.81
CA ALA A 108 -5.72 -26.81 -7.81
C ALA A 108 -6.93 -27.74 -8.09
N ASP A 109 -7.92 -27.24 -8.83
CA ASP A 109 -9.10 -28.00 -9.25
C ASP A 109 -9.36 -27.81 -10.75
N LYS A 110 -9.29 -28.89 -11.53
CA LYS A 110 -9.48 -28.86 -12.98
C LYS A 110 -10.85 -28.29 -13.39
N ARG A 111 -11.88 -28.48 -12.56
CA ARG A 111 -13.23 -27.97 -12.83
C ARG A 111 -13.29 -26.45 -12.79
N LEU A 112 -12.41 -25.80 -12.04
CA LEU A 112 -12.30 -24.34 -12.00
C LEU A 112 -11.48 -23.80 -13.17
N ALA A 113 -10.50 -24.57 -13.67
CA ALA A 113 -9.70 -24.16 -14.82
C ALA A 113 -10.57 -23.91 -16.06
N ASP A 114 -11.57 -24.76 -16.30
CA ASP A 114 -12.54 -24.63 -17.40
C ASP A 114 -13.49 -23.43 -17.23
N LEU A 115 -13.51 -22.80 -16.04
CA LEU A 115 -14.38 -21.65 -15.71
C LEU A 115 -13.60 -20.32 -15.67
N SER A 116 -12.35 -20.28 -16.11
CA SER A 116 -11.57 -19.04 -16.15
C SER A 116 -12.30 -17.95 -16.96
N GLY A 117 -12.37 -16.74 -16.38
CA GLY A 117 -13.10 -15.60 -16.93
C GLY A 117 -14.58 -15.52 -16.51
N VAL A 118 -15.15 -16.59 -15.95
CA VAL A 118 -16.54 -16.59 -15.48
C VAL A 118 -16.65 -15.78 -14.19
N THR A 119 -17.58 -14.82 -14.19
CA THR A 119 -17.91 -13.98 -13.03
C THR A 119 -19.26 -14.39 -12.45
N PHE A 120 -19.29 -14.59 -11.13
CA PHE A 120 -20.50 -14.83 -10.36
C PHE A 120 -20.81 -13.57 -9.54
N PRO A 121 -21.97 -12.92 -9.72
CA PRO A 121 -22.27 -11.66 -9.04
C PRO A 121 -22.48 -11.81 -7.53
N VAL A 122 -22.95 -12.98 -7.08
CA VAL A 122 -23.21 -13.28 -5.67
C VAL A 122 -22.75 -14.70 -5.36
N VAL A 123 -21.68 -14.82 -4.57
CA VAL A 123 -21.15 -16.08 -4.05
C VAL A 123 -21.03 -15.97 -2.55
N LYS A 124 -21.48 -17.02 -1.85
CA LYS A 124 -21.21 -17.20 -0.41
C LYS A 124 -19.99 -18.10 -0.26
N ALA A 125 -18.84 -17.52 0.04
CA ALA A 125 -17.61 -18.24 0.35
C ALA A 125 -17.45 -18.42 1.85
N ARG A 126 -17.00 -19.60 2.28
CA ARG A 126 -16.75 -19.93 3.69
C ARG A 126 -15.37 -20.56 3.81
N LEU A 127 -14.51 -19.97 4.63
CA LEU A 127 -13.22 -20.58 4.98
C LEU A 127 -13.43 -21.64 6.06
N LYS A 128 -13.00 -22.87 5.77
CA LYS A 128 -12.95 -23.97 6.74
C LYS A 128 -11.49 -24.23 7.09
N LEU A 129 -11.18 -24.24 8.38
CA LEU A 129 -9.84 -24.52 8.90
C LEU A 129 -9.90 -25.82 9.71
N ASP A 130 -9.02 -26.77 9.38
CA ASP A 130 -8.95 -28.04 10.09
C ASP A 130 -8.31 -27.85 11.48
N GLY A 131 -8.82 -28.56 12.50
CA GLY A 131 -8.23 -28.60 13.84
C GLY A 131 -8.43 -27.36 14.72
N VAL A 132 -9.27 -26.40 14.30
CA VAL A 132 -9.50 -25.16 15.05
C VAL A 132 -10.75 -25.27 15.93
N GLN A 133 -10.63 -24.92 17.22
CA GLN A 133 -11.73 -24.98 18.21
C GLN A 133 -12.93 -24.11 17.80
N LYS A 134 -14.14 -24.50 18.26
CA LYS A 134 -15.45 -23.86 17.99
C LYS A 134 -15.56 -22.36 18.35
N SER A 135 -14.52 -21.74 18.88
CA SER A 135 -14.48 -20.34 19.31
C SER A 135 -14.10 -19.35 18.23
N ILE A 136 -13.67 -19.78 17.03
CA ILE A 136 -13.41 -18.86 15.92
C ILE A 136 -14.72 -18.53 15.18
N PRO A 137 -15.02 -17.24 14.94
CA PRO A 137 -16.19 -16.85 14.16
C PRO A 137 -16.17 -17.48 12.77
N GLU A 138 -17.35 -17.86 12.27
CA GLU A 138 -17.49 -18.37 10.92
C GLU A 138 -17.01 -17.34 9.89
N LEU A 139 -15.84 -17.57 9.28
CA LEU A 139 -15.29 -16.70 8.25
C LEU A 139 -16.04 -16.92 6.94
N THR A 140 -17.13 -16.17 6.78
CA THR A 140 -18.02 -16.21 5.62
C THR A 140 -18.09 -14.83 4.97
N GLN A 141 -17.94 -14.80 3.65
CA GLN A 141 -18.08 -13.60 2.85
C GLN A 141 -19.11 -13.82 1.74
N ILE A 142 -19.95 -12.80 1.50
CA ILE A 142 -20.87 -12.76 0.37
C ILE A 142 -20.45 -11.63 -0.55
N GLY A 143 -20.24 -11.94 -1.83
CA GLY A 143 -19.83 -10.94 -2.81
C GLY A 143 -19.60 -11.52 -4.19
N PRO A 144 -19.17 -10.69 -5.15
CA PRO A 144 -18.81 -11.18 -6.48
C PRO A 144 -17.55 -12.04 -6.42
N MET A 145 -17.49 -13.05 -7.30
CA MET A 145 -16.33 -13.92 -7.46
C MET A 145 -15.98 -14.01 -8.94
N LEU A 146 -14.69 -13.87 -9.26
CA LEU A 146 -14.13 -14.13 -10.58
C LEU A 146 -13.25 -15.37 -10.49
N VAL A 147 -13.45 -16.32 -11.41
CA VAL A 147 -12.52 -17.44 -11.58
C VAL A 147 -11.47 -17.04 -12.61
N THR A 148 -10.20 -17.28 -12.31
CA THR A 148 -9.05 -17.01 -13.20
C THR A 148 -8.20 -18.26 -13.37
N HIS A 149 -7.30 -18.24 -14.36
CA HIS A 149 -6.26 -19.27 -14.56
C HIS A 149 -5.32 -19.39 -13.35
#